data_AF-A0A2N6EKP4-F1
#
_entry.id   AF-A0A2N6EKP4-F1
#
_cell.length_a   1.000
_cell.length_b   1.000
_cell.length_c   1.000
_cell.angle_alpha   90.00
_cell.angle_beta   90.00
_cell.angle_gamma   90.00
#
_symmetry.space_group_name_H-M   'P 1'
#
loop_
_entity.id
_entity.type
_entity.pdbx_description
1 polymer ?
#
loop_
_entity_poly.entity_id
_entity_poly.type
_entity_poly.pdbx_seq_one_letter_code
_entity_poly.pdbx_strand_id
1 'polypeptide(L)'
;MKKFLAIFGILFLLCALSTAPAFAAKPVDADGDGYNDKQDCNDADASINPGAVEICFDGIDQNCDGVIDEGCTPGTCTDNDGDGYGDPASADCTYPDLDCNDVLAAVNPGASEVCDNGIDDDCNGLVDSADPACGTNPHAGNTWNNYPADCMGCHNTQFNEMADSTHYKWVGETTEMANANGTLQGKLTNAVNSYCINILGDWKICGKCHAGRGLRPDDQAAGLENIDCLMCHNEDYALGRTRIADGTMAPAIADNPDAADLAILDGYTQTIAKPTTQNCLKCHANAGGGNAVKRGDLSMETISNTNADFDVHMNKSASNVQCQECHVFTNHKTIGRGSDLRPTDDVARGSEVKCYTCHTGFEAQGGHAAAGANRTDADDHVLHVACQSCHVDEFAKVATEMHRDWRFHHDGTPADGVSGPGHPHVEKAANLQPEFKFWNRTSDNYLMGDAAVIDPATGFYPTSRPLGDLNDGKLYPFKYKTADQPMVSGSKELLMLDTLVYIGQTGDAVEAIESGLANMGYPTNEAYEWVTTDTYQLLNHGVAP
;
A
#
# COMPACT_ATOMS: atom_id res chain seq x y z
N MET A 1 -58.81 14.43 -10.53
CA MET A 1 -60.28 14.42 -10.76
C MET A 1 -60.69 15.83 -11.15
N LYS A 2 -61.50 15.94 -12.23
CA LYS A 2 -62.44 17.02 -12.56
C LYS A 2 -61.90 18.47 -12.50
N LYS A 3 -61.59 19.06 -13.66
CA LYS A 3 -62.53 19.78 -14.56
C LYS A 3 -62.67 21.26 -14.14
N PHE A 4 -62.09 22.18 -14.92
CA PHE A 4 -62.70 22.84 -16.09
C PHE A 4 -63.75 23.89 -15.71
N LEU A 5 -63.48 25.17 -16.02
CA LEU A 5 -64.32 26.03 -16.88
C LEU A 5 -63.53 27.32 -17.17
N ALA A 6 -63.07 27.62 -18.40
CA ALA A 6 -63.83 28.17 -19.54
C ALA A 6 -64.35 29.60 -19.27
N ILE A 7 -64.35 30.61 -20.17
CA ILE A 7 -64.18 30.69 -21.63
C ILE A 7 -64.20 32.20 -22.01
N PHE A 8 -63.46 32.57 -23.06
CA PHE A 8 -63.67 33.66 -24.05
C PHE A 8 -63.78 35.16 -23.64
N GLY A 9 -63.12 36.00 -24.44
CA GLY A 9 -63.82 37.13 -25.07
C GLY A 9 -63.06 38.45 -25.22
N ILE A 10 -62.22 38.54 -26.26
CA ILE A 10 -61.70 39.72 -26.99
C ILE A 10 -62.59 40.98 -26.92
N LEU A 11 -62.01 42.17 -26.62
CA LEU A 11 -62.17 43.39 -27.44
C LEU A 11 -61.21 44.57 -27.08
N PHE A 12 -60.64 45.11 -28.16
CA PHE A 12 -59.91 46.36 -28.42
C PHE A 12 -59.97 47.56 -27.44
N LEU A 13 -58.75 48.01 -27.07
CA LEU A 13 -58.17 49.36 -27.28
C LEU A 13 -59.09 50.60 -27.14
N LEU A 14 -58.90 51.37 -26.06
CA LEU A 14 -58.91 52.83 -26.12
C LEU A 14 -58.14 53.44 -24.93
N CYS A 15 -57.10 54.17 -25.30
CA CYS A 15 -56.24 54.98 -24.44
C CYS A 15 -57.04 56.16 -23.87
N ALA A 16 -57.08 56.28 -22.54
CA ALA A 16 -57.40 57.51 -21.85
C ALA A 16 -56.31 57.77 -20.80
N LEU A 17 -55.43 58.73 -21.10
CA LEU A 17 -54.50 59.30 -20.12
C LEU A 17 -55.32 59.89 -18.97
N SER A 18 -55.18 59.31 -17.78
CA SER A 18 -55.59 59.88 -16.52
C SER A 18 -54.33 60.02 -15.66
N THR A 19 -53.88 61.26 -15.50
CA THR A 19 -52.82 61.63 -14.55
C THR A 19 -53.37 61.53 -13.13
N ALA A 20 -53.16 60.39 -12.47
CA ALA A 20 -53.25 60.28 -11.02
C ALA A 20 -51.87 60.60 -10.43
N PRO A 21 -51.77 61.39 -9.34
CA PRO A 21 -50.50 61.55 -8.66
C PRO A 21 -50.13 60.21 -8.02
N ALA A 22 -48.92 59.72 -8.29
CA ALA A 22 -48.36 58.61 -7.54
C ALA A 22 -48.25 59.05 -6.07
N PHE A 23 -49.10 58.50 -5.21
CA PHE A 23 -48.81 58.47 -3.78
C PHE A 23 -47.55 57.61 -3.65
N ALA A 24 -46.41 58.24 -3.40
CA ALA A 24 -45.22 57.53 -3.00
C ALA A 24 -45.57 56.72 -1.75
N ALA A 25 -45.50 55.38 -1.86
CA ALA A 25 -45.59 54.51 -0.70
C ALA A 25 -44.56 55.01 0.34
N LYS A 26 -44.98 55.04 1.61
CA LYS A 26 -44.05 55.32 2.70
C LYS A 26 -42.97 54.23 2.64
N PRO A 27 -41.67 54.58 2.70
CA PRO A 27 -40.61 53.58 2.73
C PRO A 27 -40.90 52.56 3.83
N VAL A 28 -40.76 51.28 3.48
CA VAL A 28 -40.97 50.13 4.37
C VAL A 28 -39.60 49.63 4.77
N ASP A 29 -39.47 49.26 6.04
CA ASP A 29 -38.32 48.61 6.64
C ASP A 29 -38.84 47.23 7.05
N ALA A 30 -38.62 46.21 6.21
CA ALA A 30 -39.31 44.93 6.36
C ALA A 30 -38.61 43.96 7.32
N ASP A 31 -37.31 44.11 7.54
CA ASP A 31 -36.52 43.29 8.47
C ASP A 31 -36.19 43.98 9.80
N GLY A 32 -36.40 45.30 9.91
CA GLY A 32 -36.31 46.07 11.13
C GLY A 32 -34.90 46.51 11.51
N ASP A 33 -33.97 46.58 10.56
CA ASP A 33 -32.57 46.94 10.82
C ASP A 33 -32.31 48.46 10.86
N GLY A 34 -33.33 49.25 10.51
CA GLY A 34 -33.31 50.71 10.54
C GLY A 34 -33.05 51.37 9.19
N TYR A 35 -32.82 50.59 8.13
CA TYR A 35 -32.83 51.02 6.74
C TYR A 35 -34.17 50.64 6.11
N ASN A 36 -34.50 51.21 4.95
CA ASN A 36 -35.77 50.92 4.27
C ASN A 36 -35.50 50.54 2.83
N ASP A 37 -36.54 50.06 2.16
CA ASP A 37 -36.60 49.65 0.75
C ASP A 37 -35.96 50.59 -0.30
N LYS A 38 -35.57 51.82 0.07
CA LYS A 38 -34.85 52.77 -0.81
C LYS A 38 -33.37 52.92 -0.51
N GLN A 39 -32.91 52.42 0.63
CA GLN A 39 -31.55 52.51 1.13
C GLN A 39 -30.93 51.13 1.24
N ASP A 40 -31.76 50.13 1.55
CA ASP A 40 -31.40 48.74 1.69
C ASP A 40 -31.51 48.03 0.33
N CYS A 41 -30.41 47.37 -0.06
CA CYS A 41 -30.34 46.56 -1.28
C CYS A 41 -31.06 45.21 -1.12
N ASN A 42 -31.33 44.76 0.11
CA ASN A 42 -32.17 43.63 0.44
C ASN A 42 -32.97 43.85 1.74
N ASP A 43 -34.04 44.65 1.67
CA ASP A 43 -34.97 45.02 2.76
C ASP A 43 -35.72 43.85 3.46
N ALA A 44 -35.32 42.60 3.19
CA ALA A 44 -35.82 41.39 3.84
C ALA A 44 -34.74 40.65 4.66
N ASP A 45 -33.50 41.16 4.70
CA ASP A 45 -32.35 40.58 5.35
C ASP A 45 -31.54 41.63 6.12
N ALA A 46 -31.76 41.70 7.44
CA ALA A 46 -31.11 42.66 8.34
C ALA A 46 -29.58 42.56 8.41
N SER A 47 -28.95 41.59 7.72
CA SER A 47 -27.49 41.48 7.59
C SER A 47 -26.93 42.20 6.36
N ILE A 48 -27.79 42.63 5.43
CA ILE A 48 -27.43 43.34 4.20
C ILE A 48 -28.07 44.72 4.27
N ASN A 49 -27.29 45.77 4.56
CA ASN A 49 -27.77 47.14 4.66
C ASN A 49 -26.61 48.15 4.66
N PRO A 50 -26.87 49.46 4.46
CA PRO A 50 -25.84 50.51 4.44
C PRO A 50 -24.87 50.62 5.63
N GLY A 51 -25.12 49.92 6.73
CA GLY A 51 -24.22 49.86 7.90
C GLY A 51 -23.57 48.50 8.13
N ALA A 52 -23.81 47.50 7.27
CA ALA A 52 -23.21 46.18 7.36
C ALA A 52 -21.71 46.24 7.05
N VAL A 53 -20.98 45.25 7.53
CA VAL A 53 -19.58 45.03 7.20
C VAL A 53 -19.53 43.97 6.13
N GLU A 54 -18.69 44.17 5.11
CA GLU A 54 -18.53 43.20 4.04
C GLU A 54 -18.10 41.82 4.57
N ILE A 55 -18.76 40.78 4.08
CA ILE A 55 -18.35 39.39 4.26
C ILE A 55 -17.53 39.04 3.03
N CYS A 56 -16.21 39.08 3.19
CA CYS A 56 -15.30 38.95 2.06
C CYS A 56 -15.50 37.67 1.23
N PHE A 57 -15.62 37.89 -0.08
CA PHE A 57 -15.63 36.91 -1.17
C PHE A 57 -16.87 36.03 -1.23
N ASP A 58 -18.00 36.44 -0.63
CA ASP A 58 -19.29 35.76 -0.81
C ASP A 58 -20.08 36.28 -2.02
N GLY A 59 -19.58 37.33 -2.69
CA GLY A 59 -20.16 37.92 -3.89
C GLY A 59 -21.43 38.75 -3.65
N ILE A 60 -21.72 39.08 -2.40
CA ILE A 60 -22.84 39.93 -1.98
C ILE A 60 -22.27 41.28 -1.54
N ASP A 61 -22.93 42.37 -1.93
CA ASP A 61 -22.67 43.73 -1.43
C ASP A 61 -23.46 43.87 -0.12
N GLN A 62 -22.83 43.59 1.04
CA GLN A 62 -23.55 43.63 2.31
C GLN A 62 -23.87 45.06 2.69
N ASN A 63 -22.99 46.01 2.37
CA ASN A 63 -23.15 47.39 2.80
C ASN A 63 -23.89 48.29 1.80
N CYS A 64 -24.42 47.72 0.73
CA CYS A 64 -25.20 48.38 -0.31
C CYS A 64 -24.52 49.65 -0.89
N ASP A 65 -23.18 49.74 -0.89
CA ASP A 65 -22.45 50.88 -1.42
C ASP A 65 -22.21 50.80 -2.94
N GLY A 66 -22.55 49.65 -3.54
CA GLY A 66 -22.44 49.35 -4.95
C GLY A 66 -21.07 48.77 -5.35
N VAL A 67 -20.20 48.51 -4.38
CA VAL A 67 -18.99 47.71 -4.52
C VAL A 67 -19.23 46.39 -3.80
N ILE A 68 -18.80 45.29 -4.40
CA ILE A 68 -18.88 43.96 -3.79
C ILE A 68 -17.49 43.66 -3.24
N ASP A 69 -17.42 43.19 -1.98
CA ASP A 69 -16.19 42.71 -1.33
C ASP A 69 -15.09 43.77 -1.17
N GLU A 70 -15.43 45.05 -0.92
CA GLU A 70 -14.41 46.08 -0.69
C GLU A 70 -13.78 46.01 0.71
N GLY A 71 -12.52 46.44 0.80
CA GLY A 71 -11.76 46.31 2.04
C GLY A 71 -11.24 44.89 2.32
N CYS A 72 -11.56 43.93 1.46
CA CYS A 72 -11.06 42.56 1.52
C CYS A 72 -9.65 42.47 0.91
N THR A 73 -8.65 42.29 1.77
CA THR A 73 -7.30 41.88 1.35
C THR A 73 -7.19 40.37 1.43
N PRO A 74 -6.84 39.65 0.35
CA PRO A 74 -6.59 38.21 0.41
C PRO A 74 -5.57 37.92 1.53
N GLY A 75 -5.93 37.04 2.45
CA GLY A 75 -4.98 36.52 3.43
C GLY A 75 -3.81 35.83 2.72
N THR A 76 -2.62 35.83 3.32
CA THR A 76 -1.51 35.01 2.83
C THR A 76 -1.80 33.56 3.21
N CYS A 77 -2.29 32.79 2.26
CA CYS A 77 -2.36 31.34 2.39
C CYS A 77 -0.96 30.76 2.28
N THR A 78 -0.66 29.74 3.09
CA THR A 78 0.49 28.90 2.83
C THR A 78 0.09 28.03 1.63
N ASP A 79 0.88 28.13 0.58
CA ASP A 79 0.80 27.34 -0.65
C ASP A 79 2.10 26.52 -0.67
N ASN A 80 2.05 25.29 -0.15
CA ASN A 80 3.27 24.51 0.08
C ASN A 80 3.82 23.88 -1.21
N ASP A 81 3.00 23.69 -2.25
CA ASP A 81 3.40 23.08 -3.51
C ASP A 81 3.55 24.07 -4.69
N GLY A 82 3.10 25.31 -4.52
CA GLY A 82 3.31 26.43 -5.42
C GLY A 82 2.35 26.46 -6.61
N ASP A 83 1.18 25.82 -6.53
CA ASP A 83 0.23 25.73 -7.63
C ASP A 83 -0.79 26.89 -7.69
N GLY A 84 -0.78 27.75 -6.66
CA GLY A 84 -1.63 28.94 -6.55
C GLY A 84 -2.93 28.72 -5.76
N TYR A 85 -3.15 27.52 -5.24
CA TYR A 85 -4.18 27.19 -4.26
C TYR A 85 -3.53 27.03 -2.87
N GLY A 86 -4.32 27.04 -1.78
CA GLY A 86 -3.77 27.15 -0.42
C GLY A 86 -4.46 26.27 0.63
N ASP A 87 -3.71 25.93 1.68
CA ASP A 87 -4.08 24.96 2.74
C ASP A 87 -5.49 25.17 3.36
N PRO A 88 -6.37 24.15 3.30
CA PRO A 88 -7.72 24.19 3.88
C PRO A 88 -7.71 24.18 5.42
N ALA A 89 -6.61 23.80 6.06
CA ALA A 89 -6.43 23.82 7.51
C ALA A 89 -5.96 25.18 8.05
N SER A 90 -5.66 26.15 7.18
CA SER A 90 -5.29 27.51 7.61
C SER A 90 -6.51 28.29 8.09
N ALA A 91 -6.54 28.65 9.37
CA ALA A 91 -7.60 29.46 9.97
C ALA A 91 -7.71 30.88 9.37
N ASP A 92 -6.70 31.31 8.59
CA ASP A 92 -6.62 32.62 7.93
C ASP A 92 -6.92 32.54 6.43
N CYS A 93 -7.36 31.37 5.92
CA CYS A 93 -7.60 31.15 4.50
C CYS A 93 -8.91 31.81 4.05
N THR A 94 -8.83 32.66 3.01
CA THR A 94 -9.98 33.37 2.40
C THR A 94 -9.94 33.32 0.87
N TYR A 95 -9.36 32.26 0.28
CA TYR A 95 -9.52 31.98 -1.15
C TYR A 95 -10.90 31.34 -1.42
N PRO A 96 -11.57 31.66 -2.54
CA PRO A 96 -12.84 31.03 -2.93
C PRO A 96 -12.68 29.56 -3.31
N ASP A 97 -11.50 29.18 -3.80
CA ASP A 97 -11.18 27.84 -4.28
C ASP A 97 -10.04 27.31 -3.40
N LEU A 98 -10.38 26.50 -2.40
CA LEU A 98 -9.43 25.93 -1.44
C LEU A 98 -8.79 24.67 -2.00
N ASP A 99 -7.50 24.50 -1.76
CA ASP A 99 -6.81 23.27 -2.09
C ASP A 99 -7.34 22.13 -1.20
N CYS A 100 -7.64 20.95 -1.77
CA CYS A 100 -7.98 19.78 -0.97
C CYS A 100 -6.74 18.97 -0.53
N ASN A 101 -5.57 19.25 -1.12
CA ASN A 101 -4.25 18.72 -0.77
C ASN A 101 -3.08 19.66 -1.15
N ASP A 102 -2.79 20.63 -0.27
CA ASP A 102 -1.76 21.69 -0.42
C ASP A 102 -0.29 21.21 -0.52
N VAL A 103 -0.04 19.91 -0.56
CA VAL A 103 1.30 19.35 -0.81
C VAL A 103 1.42 18.68 -2.18
N LEU A 104 0.35 18.64 -2.97
CA LEU A 104 0.29 18.03 -4.30
C LEU A 104 -0.27 19.01 -5.34
N ALA A 105 0.62 19.67 -6.09
CA ALA A 105 0.29 20.65 -7.14
C ALA A 105 -0.62 20.15 -8.30
N ALA A 106 -0.99 18.86 -8.29
CA ALA A 106 -1.89 18.24 -9.25
C ALA A 106 -3.32 18.06 -8.71
N VAL A 107 -3.55 18.35 -7.43
CA VAL A 107 -4.81 18.18 -6.72
C VAL A 107 -5.26 19.55 -6.26
N ASN A 108 -6.11 20.21 -7.03
CA ASN A 108 -6.60 21.55 -6.73
C ASN A 108 -7.88 21.85 -7.53
N PRO A 109 -8.68 22.86 -7.13
CA PRO A 109 -9.91 23.23 -7.84
C PRO A 109 -9.78 23.58 -9.33
N GLY A 110 -8.56 23.87 -9.82
CA GLY A 110 -8.27 24.13 -11.22
C GLY A 110 -7.80 22.90 -12.01
N ALA A 111 -7.59 21.77 -11.34
CA ALA A 111 -7.13 20.54 -11.96
C ALA A 111 -8.25 19.88 -12.79
N SER A 112 -7.87 18.91 -13.61
CA SER A 112 -8.83 18.04 -14.29
C SER A 112 -8.84 16.69 -13.58
N GLU A 113 -10.02 16.17 -13.30
CA GLU A 113 -10.19 14.87 -12.65
C GLU A 113 -9.42 13.77 -13.38
N VAL A 114 -8.55 13.07 -12.63
CA VAL A 114 -7.76 11.94 -13.14
C VAL A 114 -8.42 10.64 -12.70
N CYS A 115 -9.40 10.23 -13.49
CA CYS A 115 -10.21 9.04 -13.24
C CYS A 115 -9.43 7.78 -12.86
N ASP A 116 -10.00 7.03 -11.91
CA ASP A 116 -9.55 5.77 -11.34
C ASP A 116 -8.23 5.89 -10.51
N ASN A 117 -7.95 7.06 -9.95
CA ASN A 117 -6.81 7.30 -9.06
C ASN A 117 -7.18 7.34 -7.57
N GLY A 118 -8.47 7.38 -7.22
CA GLY A 118 -8.98 7.42 -5.84
C GLY A 118 -8.83 8.77 -5.15
N ILE A 119 -8.55 9.84 -5.90
CA ILE A 119 -8.35 11.20 -5.41
C ILE A 119 -9.43 12.08 -6.04
N ASP A 120 -9.91 13.07 -5.30
CA ASP A 120 -10.72 14.17 -5.83
C ASP A 120 -9.72 15.20 -6.36
N ASP A 121 -9.29 15.07 -7.62
CA ASP A 121 -8.19 15.90 -8.14
C ASP A 121 -8.65 17.35 -8.32
N ASP A 122 -9.93 17.58 -8.65
CA ASP A 122 -10.50 18.91 -8.87
C ASP A 122 -11.24 19.50 -7.65
N CYS A 123 -11.12 18.85 -6.49
CA CYS A 123 -11.67 19.26 -5.20
C CYS A 123 -13.18 19.57 -5.22
N ASN A 124 -13.95 18.92 -6.10
CA ASN A 124 -15.40 19.15 -6.24
C ASN A 124 -16.24 18.27 -5.29
N GLY A 125 -15.60 17.39 -4.52
CA GLY A 125 -16.20 16.47 -3.58
C GLY A 125 -16.64 15.13 -4.19
N LEU A 126 -16.30 14.87 -5.46
CA LEU A 126 -16.56 13.63 -6.17
C LEU A 126 -15.21 13.00 -6.52
N VAL A 127 -15.17 11.67 -6.49
CA VAL A 127 -13.95 10.91 -6.77
C VAL A 127 -14.22 9.95 -7.91
N ASP A 128 -13.35 9.98 -8.93
CA ASP A 128 -13.32 9.03 -10.04
C ASP A 128 -14.70 8.86 -10.72
N SER A 129 -15.25 7.65 -10.68
CA SER A 129 -16.53 7.30 -11.31
C SER A 129 -17.76 8.01 -10.70
N ALA A 130 -17.62 8.62 -9.52
CA ALA A 130 -18.65 9.50 -8.97
C ALA A 130 -18.63 10.88 -9.65
N ASP A 131 -17.51 11.26 -10.27
CA ASP A 131 -17.32 12.52 -10.97
C ASP A 131 -17.86 12.47 -12.42
N PRO A 132 -18.82 13.35 -12.79
CA PRO A 132 -19.29 13.49 -14.16
C PRO A 132 -18.20 13.81 -15.19
N ALA A 133 -17.08 14.42 -14.79
CA ALA A 133 -15.93 14.73 -15.63
C ALA A 133 -15.26 13.46 -16.18
N CYS A 134 -15.39 12.33 -15.48
CA CYS A 134 -14.82 11.04 -15.87
C CYS A 134 -15.64 10.25 -16.91
N GLY A 135 -16.85 10.69 -17.25
CA GLY A 135 -17.73 9.96 -18.15
C GLY A 135 -18.25 8.64 -17.54
N THR A 136 -18.76 7.73 -18.38
CA THR A 136 -19.24 6.44 -17.89
C THR A 136 -18.07 5.53 -17.53
N ASN A 137 -18.01 5.06 -16.28
CA ASN A 137 -17.02 4.07 -15.82
C ASN A 137 -16.80 2.97 -16.89
N PRO A 138 -15.58 2.85 -17.46
CA PRO A 138 -15.30 1.91 -18.55
C PRO A 138 -15.45 0.44 -18.14
N HIS A 139 -15.42 0.17 -16.83
CA HIS A 139 -15.58 -1.14 -16.23
C HIS A 139 -17.02 -1.42 -15.79
N ALA A 140 -17.98 -0.49 -15.93
CA ALA A 140 -19.35 -0.67 -15.46
C ALA A 140 -20.09 -1.89 -16.04
N GLY A 141 -19.61 -2.42 -17.17
CA GLY A 141 -20.15 -3.63 -17.81
C GLY A 141 -19.54 -4.94 -17.32
N ASN A 142 -18.49 -4.90 -16.50
CA ASN A 142 -17.81 -6.09 -15.99
C ASN A 142 -18.70 -6.83 -14.99
N THR A 143 -18.59 -8.16 -14.99
CA THR A 143 -19.29 -9.01 -14.02
C THR A 143 -18.34 -10.06 -13.43
N TRP A 144 -18.57 -10.42 -12.17
CA TRP A 144 -17.83 -11.46 -11.48
C TRP A 144 -17.86 -12.81 -12.20
N ASN A 145 -19.03 -13.17 -12.77
CA ASN A 145 -19.20 -14.43 -13.49
C ASN A 145 -18.32 -14.52 -14.75
N ASN A 146 -17.92 -13.39 -15.32
CA ASN A 146 -17.02 -13.34 -16.46
C ASN A 146 -15.58 -13.02 -16.06
N TYR A 147 -15.29 -12.65 -14.81
CA TYR A 147 -13.93 -12.36 -14.37
C TYR A 147 -13.05 -13.63 -14.46
N PRO A 148 -11.89 -13.60 -15.15
CA PRO A 148 -11.14 -12.43 -15.62
C PRO A 148 -11.25 -12.18 -17.12
N ALA A 149 -12.12 -12.88 -17.83
CA ALA A 149 -12.26 -12.80 -19.28
C ALA A 149 -12.64 -11.39 -19.76
N ASP A 150 -13.50 -10.67 -19.03
CA ASP A 150 -13.84 -9.27 -19.34
C ASP A 150 -12.58 -8.39 -19.33
N CYS A 151 -11.72 -8.52 -18.31
CA CYS A 151 -10.45 -7.81 -18.21
C CYS A 151 -9.49 -8.21 -19.35
N MET A 152 -9.35 -9.52 -19.60
CA MET A 152 -8.47 -10.04 -20.65
C MET A 152 -8.87 -9.54 -22.05
N GLY A 153 -10.15 -9.28 -22.29
CA GLY A 153 -10.65 -8.73 -23.56
C GLY A 153 -9.97 -7.41 -23.97
N CYS A 154 -9.60 -6.58 -22.99
CA CYS A 154 -8.96 -5.28 -23.21
C CYS A 154 -7.49 -5.25 -22.76
N HIS A 155 -7.12 -6.03 -21.74
CA HIS A 155 -5.82 -5.95 -21.05
C HIS A 155 -4.93 -7.18 -21.27
N ASN A 156 -5.11 -7.90 -22.38
CA ASN A 156 -4.30 -9.10 -22.66
C ASN A 156 -2.79 -8.83 -22.61
N THR A 157 -2.33 -7.63 -23.00
CA THR A 157 -0.92 -7.25 -22.85
C THR A 157 -0.47 -7.24 -21.39
N GLN A 158 -1.26 -6.64 -20.49
CA GLN A 158 -0.97 -6.60 -19.06
C GLN A 158 -1.02 -7.99 -18.40
N PHE A 159 -1.89 -8.88 -18.87
CA PHE A 159 -1.86 -10.29 -18.44
C PHE A 159 -0.53 -10.97 -18.82
N ASN A 160 -0.01 -10.73 -20.02
CA ASN A 160 1.29 -11.28 -20.44
C ASN A 160 2.46 -10.65 -19.65
N GLU A 161 2.40 -9.34 -19.40
CA GLU A 161 3.38 -8.64 -18.56
C GLU A 161 3.40 -9.22 -17.14
N MET A 162 2.24 -9.38 -16.53
CA MET A 162 2.12 -9.95 -15.19
C MET A 162 2.58 -11.41 -15.16
N ALA A 163 2.26 -12.21 -16.19
CA ALA A 163 2.75 -13.59 -16.32
C ALA A 163 4.29 -13.67 -16.39
N ASP A 164 4.96 -12.62 -16.86
CA ASP A 164 6.42 -12.53 -16.91
C ASP A 164 7.04 -11.86 -15.66
N SER A 165 6.23 -11.40 -14.73
CA SER A 165 6.73 -10.86 -13.45
C SER A 165 7.11 -11.96 -12.46
N THR A 166 7.99 -11.60 -11.52
CA THR A 166 8.34 -12.40 -10.35
C THR A 166 7.17 -12.49 -9.37
N HIS A 167 6.28 -11.50 -9.34
CA HIS A 167 5.08 -11.54 -8.50
C HIS A 167 4.15 -12.69 -8.88
N TYR A 168 4.05 -13.01 -10.18
CA TYR A 168 3.32 -14.17 -10.66
C TYR A 168 4.19 -15.42 -10.67
N LYS A 169 5.34 -15.42 -11.37
CA LYS A 169 6.16 -16.63 -11.51
C LYS A 169 6.72 -17.12 -10.19
N TRP A 170 6.91 -16.25 -9.20
CA TRP A 170 7.66 -16.55 -7.98
C TRP A 170 9.07 -17.09 -8.25
N VAL A 171 9.60 -16.81 -9.44
CA VAL A 171 10.91 -17.19 -9.96
C VAL A 171 11.40 -16.06 -10.87
N GLY A 172 12.69 -15.75 -10.81
CA GLY A 172 13.35 -14.79 -11.68
C GLY A 172 14.87 -14.93 -11.64
N GLU A 173 15.58 -14.09 -12.38
CA GLU A 173 17.04 -14.12 -12.46
C GLU A 173 17.69 -13.60 -11.17
N THR A 174 18.73 -14.27 -10.69
CA THR A 174 19.44 -13.93 -9.44
C THR A 174 20.80 -13.29 -9.71
N THR A 175 20.80 -12.13 -10.35
CA THR A 175 22.03 -11.39 -10.72
C THR A 175 22.90 -10.98 -9.54
N GLU A 176 22.34 -10.92 -8.32
CA GLU A 176 22.99 -10.47 -7.08
C GLU A 176 23.19 -11.60 -6.06
N MET A 177 22.88 -12.85 -6.39
CA MET A 177 23.23 -13.99 -5.54
C MET A 177 24.63 -14.51 -5.89
N ALA A 178 25.57 -14.44 -4.97
CA ALA A 178 26.94 -14.88 -5.21
C ALA A 178 27.02 -16.40 -5.46
N ASN A 179 26.23 -17.18 -4.73
CA ASN A 179 26.21 -18.65 -4.82
C ASN A 179 25.35 -19.18 -5.97
N ALA A 180 24.60 -18.33 -6.68
CA ALA A 180 23.67 -18.75 -7.74
C ALA A 180 23.53 -17.72 -8.87
N ASN A 181 24.57 -16.93 -9.16
CA ASN A 181 24.46 -15.77 -10.05
C ASN A 181 23.89 -16.13 -11.44
N GLY A 182 22.87 -15.40 -11.88
CA GLY A 182 22.28 -15.55 -13.22
C GLY A 182 21.46 -16.83 -13.40
N THR A 183 21.14 -17.53 -12.31
CA THR A 183 20.22 -18.68 -12.34
C THR A 183 18.79 -18.24 -12.03
N LEU A 184 17.81 -19.04 -12.44
CA LEU A 184 16.42 -18.80 -12.10
C LEU A 184 16.15 -19.34 -10.69
N GLN A 185 15.83 -18.43 -9.76
CA GLN A 185 15.47 -18.79 -8.39
C GLN A 185 14.27 -17.99 -7.89
N GLY A 186 13.66 -18.46 -6.81
CA GLY A 186 12.57 -17.80 -6.11
C GLY A 186 11.75 -18.78 -5.28
N LYS A 187 10.62 -18.33 -4.75
CA LYS A 187 9.77 -19.14 -3.87
C LYS A 187 9.35 -20.46 -4.51
N LEU A 188 9.09 -20.51 -5.83
CA LEU A 188 8.70 -21.76 -6.52
C LEU A 188 9.85 -22.72 -6.87
N THR A 189 11.09 -22.35 -6.54
CA THR A 189 12.27 -23.19 -6.77
C THR A 189 12.74 -23.84 -5.47
N ASN A 190 14.05 -23.88 -5.23
CA ASN A 190 14.69 -24.45 -4.05
C ASN A 190 14.97 -23.40 -2.96
N ALA A 191 14.23 -22.29 -2.93
CA ALA A 191 14.45 -21.21 -1.96
C ALA A 191 14.09 -21.62 -0.52
N VAL A 192 15.03 -21.50 0.40
CA VAL A 192 14.82 -21.80 1.84
C VAL A 192 14.93 -20.54 2.70
N ASN A 193 14.20 -20.45 3.80
CA ASN A 193 14.36 -19.40 4.79
C ASN A 193 14.19 -19.92 6.22
N SER A 194 14.55 -19.13 7.22
CA SER A 194 14.38 -19.48 8.64
C SER A 194 12.97 -19.16 9.19
N TYR A 195 11.96 -18.99 8.34
CA TYR A 195 10.55 -18.75 8.74
C TYR A 195 9.71 -19.99 8.44
N CYS A 196 8.94 -19.97 7.35
CA CYS A 196 8.15 -21.10 6.85
C CYS A 196 8.99 -22.14 6.09
N ILE A 197 10.31 -22.04 6.13
CA ILE A 197 11.26 -22.98 5.50
C ILE A 197 11.18 -22.91 3.98
N ASN A 198 10.22 -23.57 3.33
CA ASN A 198 10.08 -23.64 1.88
C ASN A 198 8.58 -23.80 1.53
N ILE A 199 8.26 -23.96 0.24
CA ILE A 199 6.87 -24.10 -0.22
C ILE A 199 6.51 -25.54 -0.66
N LEU A 200 7.47 -26.46 -0.62
CA LEU A 200 7.37 -27.80 -1.19
C LEU A 200 6.36 -28.63 -0.39
N GLY A 201 5.18 -28.85 -0.97
CA GLY A 201 4.02 -29.44 -0.30
C GLY A 201 3.04 -28.40 0.28
N ASP A 202 3.44 -27.13 0.36
CA ASP A 202 2.79 -26.12 1.19
C ASP A 202 1.92 -25.11 0.42
N TRP A 203 1.70 -25.32 -0.89
CA TRP A 203 1.03 -24.34 -1.75
C TRP A 203 -0.31 -23.83 -1.20
N LYS A 204 -1.08 -24.70 -0.53
CA LYS A 204 -2.39 -24.32 0.04
C LYS A 204 -2.27 -23.22 1.10
N ILE A 205 -1.17 -23.18 1.84
CA ILE A 205 -0.87 -22.13 2.84
C ILE A 205 -0.16 -20.96 2.16
N CYS A 206 0.95 -21.22 1.46
CA CYS A 206 1.81 -20.15 0.94
C CYS A 206 1.13 -19.37 -0.19
N GLY A 207 0.43 -20.06 -1.08
CA GLY A 207 -0.22 -19.49 -2.27
C GLY A 207 -1.35 -18.51 -1.96
N LYS A 208 -1.74 -18.34 -0.69
CA LYS A 208 -2.68 -17.28 -0.28
C LYS A 208 -2.18 -15.88 -0.64
N CYS A 209 -0.86 -15.69 -0.61
CA CYS A 209 -0.19 -14.43 -0.98
C CYS A 209 0.31 -14.42 -2.44
N HIS A 210 -0.07 -15.39 -3.25
CA HIS A 210 0.31 -15.43 -4.67
C HIS A 210 -0.67 -14.60 -5.49
N ALA A 211 -0.16 -13.87 -6.49
CA ALA A 211 -0.94 -13.00 -7.38
C ALA A 211 -1.78 -13.76 -8.44
N GLY A 212 -2.17 -14.99 -8.11
CA GLY A 212 -2.99 -15.85 -8.95
C GLY A 212 -4.12 -16.49 -8.20
N ARG A 213 -5.15 -16.90 -8.91
CA ARG A 213 -6.49 -17.27 -8.43
C ARG A 213 -6.58 -18.65 -7.78
N GLY A 214 -5.45 -19.24 -7.41
CA GLY A 214 -5.38 -20.43 -6.57
C GLY A 214 -4.53 -21.57 -7.13
N LEU A 215 -4.32 -21.62 -8.46
CA LEU A 215 -3.40 -22.57 -9.09
C LEU A 215 -1.96 -22.08 -9.00
N ARG A 216 -1.02 -23.03 -8.90
CA ARG A 216 0.40 -22.71 -8.99
C ARG A 216 0.75 -22.23 -10.41
N PRO A 217 1.64 -21.24 -10.56
CA PRO A 217 2.14 -20.80 -11.86
C PRO A 217 2.76 -21.89 -12.73
N ASP A 218 3.32 -22.94 -12.12
CA ASP A 218 3.92 -24.09 -12.80
C ASP A 218 2.93 -25.25 -13.02
N ASP A 219 1.65 -25.08 -12.64
CA ASP A 219 0.60 -26.04 -12.92
C ASP A 219 0.23 -25.99 -14.41
N GLN A 220 0.06 -27.16 -15.04
CA GLN A 220 -0.32 -27.26 -16.44
C GLN A 220 -1.69 -26.61 -16.73
N ALA A 221 -2.57 -26.55 -15.73
CA ALA A 221 -3.88 -25.90 -15.83
C ALA A 221 -3.82 -24.37 -15.58
N ALA A 222 -2.68 -23.82 -15.16
CA ALA A 222 -2.55 -22.39 -14.93
C ALA A 222 -2.31 -21.63 -16.24
N GLY A 223 -3.39 -21.27 -16.92
CA GLY A 223 -3.37 -20.29 -18.01
C GLY A 223 -3.29 -18.84 -17.50
N LEU A 224 -3.34 -17.88 -18.44
CA LEU A 224 -3.34 -16.45 -18.11
C LEU A 224 -4.54 -16.06 -17.24
N GLU A 225 -5.67 -16.77 -17.38
CA GLU A 225 -6.86 -16.61 -16.57
C GLU A 225 -6.64 -16.93 -15.08
N ASN A 226 -5.54 -17.58 -14.71
CA ASN A 226 -5.16 -17.75 -13.30
C ASN A 226 -4.56 -16.47 -12.70
N ILE A 227 -4.27 -15.42 -13.47
CA ILE A 227 -3.80 -14.12 -12.92
C ILE A 227 -4.94 -13.42 -12.20
N ASP A 228 -4.65 -12.90 -11.01
CA ASP A 228 -5.63 -12.18 -10.19
C ASP A 228 -5.33 -10.68 -10.15
N CYS A 229 -5.96 -9.94 -11.07
CA CYS A 229 -5.78 -8.49 -11.21
C CYS A 229 -6.29 -7.72 -9.98
N LEU A 230 -7.40 -8.19 -9.39
CA LEU A 230 -8.09 -7.48 -8.31
C LEU A 230 -7.29 -7.44 -7.01
N MET A 231 -6.36 -8.37 -6.77
CA MET A 231 -5.49 -8.31 -5.59
C MET A 231 -4.69 -7.00 -5.53
N CYS A 232 -4.27 -6.48 -6.68
CA CYS A 232 -3.51 -5.24 -6.75
C CYS A 232 -4.39 -4.03 -7.08
N HIS A 233 -5.52 -4.22 -7.76
CA HIS A 233 -6.32 -3.14 -8.30
C HIS A 233 -7.68 -2.94 -7.63
N ASN A 234 -7.95 -3.63 -6.53
CA ASN A 234 -9.11 -3.38 -5.69
C ASN A 234 -8.79 -3.68 -4.21
N GLU A 235 -8.83 -2.65 -3.39
CA GLU A 235 -8.45 -2.71 -1.97
C GLU A 235 -9.31 -3.66 -1.13
N ASP A 236 -10.63 -3.52 -1.23
CA ASP A 236 -11.59 -4.31 -0.46
C ASP A 236 -11.51 -5.79 -0.84
N TYR A 237 -11.38 -6.06 -2.15
CA TYR A 237 -11.12 -7.40 -2.66
C TYR A 237 -9.84 -7.98 -2.05
N ALA A 238 -8.73 -7.25 -2.09
CA ALA A 238 -7.45 -7.72 -1.57
C ALA A 238 -7.56 -8.11 -0.09
N LEU A 239 -8.23 -7.29 0.72
CA LEU A 239 -8.45 -7.59 2.14
C LEU A 239 -9.37 -8.80 2.36
N GLY A 240 -10.47 -8.90 1.61
CA GLY A 240 -11.46 -9.97 1.73
C GLY A 240 -11.03 -11.31 1.13
N ARG A 241 -10.02 -11.31 0.27
CA ARG A 241 -9.54 -12.50 -0.45
C ARG A 241 -9.05 -13.60 0.49
N THR A 242 -9.58 -14.80 0.29
CA THR A 242 -9.22 -16.03 1.00
C THR A 242 -9.23 -17.22 0.04
N ARG A 243 -8.84 -18.41 0.51
CA ARG A 243 -9.02 -19.65 -0.24
C ARG A 243 -10.43 -20.19 0.03
N ILE A 244 -11.25 -20.32 -1.00
CA ILE A 244 -12.62 -20.86 -0.88
C ILE A 244 -12.66 -22.38 -1.12
N ALA A 245 -13.84 -23.00 -0.98
CA ALA A 245 -13.99 -24.45 -0.93
C ALA A 245 -13.47 -25.21 -2.17
N ASP A 246 -13.59 -24.61 -3.35
CA ASP A 246 -13.09 -25.18 -4.61
C ASP A 246 -11.56 -25.02 -4.79
N GLY A 247 -10.90 -24.35 -3.85
CA GLY A 247 -9.47 -24.09 -3.84
C GLY A 247 -9.07 -22.79 -4.54
N THR A 248 -10.00 -22.09 -5.19
CA THR A 248 -9.73 -20.77 -5.77
C THR A 248 -9.50 -19.73 -4.70
N MET A 249 -8.84 -18.65 -5.08
CA MET A 249 -8.67 -17.48 -4.23
C MET A 249 -9.68 -16.41 -4.62
N ALA A 250 -10.56 -16.07 -3.69
CA ALA A 250 -11.60 -15.08 -3.84
C ALA A 250 -12.12 -14.63 -2.46
N PRO A 251 -12.90 -13.55 -2.36
CA PRO A 251 -13.67 -13.26 -1.16
C PRO A 251 -14.56 -14.45 -0.77
N ALA A 252 -14.76 -14.67 0.53
CA ALA A 252 -15.56 -15.81 1.00
C ALA A 252 -16.99 -15.84 0.43
N ILE A 253 -17.56 -14.66 0.17
CA ILE A 253 -18.89 -14.50 -0.44
C ILE A 253 -18.98 -15.04 -1.89
N ALA A 254 -17.84 -15.30 -2.55
CA ALA A 254 -17.81 -15.93 -3.87
C ALA A 254 -18.08 -17.44 -3.82
N ASP A 255 -18.10 -18.06 -2.62
CA ASP A 255 -18.46 -19.46 -2.45
C ASP A 255 -19.99 -19.62 -2.41
N ASN A 256 -20.57 -20.02 -3.55
CA ASN A 256 -22.02 -20.14 -3.74
C ASN A 256 -22.79 -18.83 -3.46
N PRO A 257 -22.51 -17.76 -4.23
CA PRO A 257 -23.05 -16.42 -3.99
C PRO A 257 -24.56 -16.35 -4.28
N ASP A 258 -25.29 -15.57 -3.49
CA ASP A 258 -26.64 -15.14 -3.85
C ASP A 258 -26.62 -13.87 -4.73
N ALA A 259 -27.80 -13.31 -5.03
CA ALA A 259 -27.91 -12.13 -5.88
C ALA A 259 -27.30 -10.86 -5.24
N ALA A 260 -27.32 -10.73 -3.91
CA ALA A 260 -26.71 -9.61 -3.21
C ALA A 260 -25.19 -9.77 -3.18
N ASP A 261 -24.69 -10.99 -2.95
CA ASP A 261 -23.26 -11.29 -3.03
C ASP A 261 -22.70 -11.01 -4.43
N LEU A 262 -23.41 -11.42 -5.48
CA LEU A 262 -23.01 -11.14 -6.87
C LEU A 262 -22.91 -9.63 -7.15
N ALA A 263 -23.80 -8.81 -6.60
CA ALA A 263 -23.71 -7.36 -6.78
C ALA A 263 -22.44 -6.77 -6.12
N ILE A 264 -22.04 -7.29 -4.95
CA ILE A 264 -20.79 -6.89 -4.28
C ILE A 264 -19.59 -7.34 -5.11
N LEU A 265 -19.61 -8.59 -5.60
CA LEU A 265 -18.53 -9.15 -6.40
C LEU A 265 -18.37 -8.45 -7.76
N ASP A 266 -19.48 -8.12 -8.42
CA ASP A 266 -19.50 -7.27 -9.62
C ASP A 266 -18.87 -5.92 -9.30
N GLY A 267 -19.20 -5.33 -8.15
CA GLY A 267 -18.58 -4.11 -7.63
C GLY A 267 -17.04 -4.17 -7.67
N TYR A 268 -16.43 -5.24 -7.16
CA TYR A 268 -14.96 -5.39 -7.22
C TYR A 268 -14.40 -5.36 -8.65
N THR A 269 -15.13 -5.91 -9.63
CA THR A 269 -14.71 -5.91 -11.04
C THR A 269 -14.95 -4.58 -11.76
N GLN A 270 -15.76 -3.71 -11.16
CA GLN A 270 -16.19 -2.42 -11.69
C GLN A 270 -15.42 -1.26 -11.05
N THR A 271 -14.89 -1.44 -9.83
CA THR A 271 -14.10 -0.43 -9.10
C THR A 271 -12.60 -0.80 -9.12
N ILE A 272 -11.98 -0.56 -10.28
CA ILE A 272 -10.55 -0.81 -10.51
C ILE A 272 -9.79 0.49 -10.24
N ALA A 273 -8.75 0.43 -9.41
CA ALA A 273 -7.94 1.59 -9.06
C ALA A 273 -6.44 1.29 -9.18
N LYS A 274 -5.62 2.34 -9.12
CA LYS A 274 -4.17 2.18 -8.90
C LYS A 274 -3.93 1.44 -7.57
N PRO A 275 -2.91 0.56 -7.48
CA PRO A 275 -2.59 -0.11 -6.22
C PRO A 275 -2.29 0.90 -5.13
N THR A 276 -2.65 0.59 -3.90
CA THR A 276 -2.25 1.39 -2.73
C THR A 276 -1.43 0.54 -1.76
N THR A 277 -0.90 1.19 -0.73
CA THR A 277 -0.21 0.51 0.38
C THR A 277 -1.06 -0.62 0.97
N GLN A 278 -2.39 -0.50 0.97
CA GLN A 278 -3.28 -1.55 1.47
C GLN A 278 -3.22 -2.83 0.62
N ASN A 279 -3.28 -2.71 -0.71
CA ASN A 279 -3.16 -3.86 -1.62
C ASN A 279 -1.85 -4.61 -1.39
N CYS A 280 -0.74 -3.86 -1.27
CA CYS A 280 0.59 -4.43 -1.09
C CYS A 280 0.74 -5.13 0.27
N LEU A 281 0.32 -4.46 1.35
CA LEU A 281 0.57 -4.94 2.71
C LEU A 281 -0.26 -6.15 3.10
N LYS A 282 -1.41 -6.39 2.44
CA LYS A 282 -2.17 -7.64 2.61
C LYS A 282 -1.26 -8.88 2.58
N CYS A 283 -0.29 -8.90 1.67
CA CYS A 283 0.68 -9.97 1.56
C CYS A 283 2.03 -9.63 2.24
N HIS A 284 2.54 -8.42 2.03
CA HIS A 284 3.91 -8.07 2.44
C HIS A 284 4.06 -7.89 3.95
N ALA A 285 3.05 -7.36 4.64
CA ALA A 285 3.03 -7.26 6.11
C ALA A 285 2.74 -8.60 6.79
N ASN A 286 2.00 -9.50 6.13
CA ASN A 286 1.60 -10.80 6.66
C ASN A 286 2.54 -11.95 6.30
N ALA A 287 3.67 -11.64 5.65
CA ALA A 287 4.67 -12.63 5.27
C ALA A 287 5.21 -13.39 6.50
N GLY A 288 5.42 -14.70 6.36
CA GLY A 288 5.90 -15.55 7.46
C GLY A 288 4.81 -16.11 8.37
N GLY A 289 3.53 -15.94 8.01
CA GLY A 289 2.39 -16.54 8.72
C GLY A 289 1.57 -15.57 9.58
N GLY A 290 1.81 -14.26 9.49
CA GLY A 290 1.02 -13.27 10.22
C GLY A 290 1.59 -11.86 10.14
N ASN A 291 0.82 -10.89 10.63
CA ASN A 291 1.18 -9.47 10.62
C ASN A 291 2.49 -9.21 11.38
N ALA A 292 3.38 -8.43 10.77
CA ALA A 292 4.69 -8.04 11.27
C ALA A 292 5.59 -9.24 11.65
N VAL A 293 5.33 -10.45 11.15
CA VAL A 293 6.11 -11.65 11.53
C VAL A 293 7.47 -11.65 10.84
N LYS A 294 7.49 -11.68 9.50
CA LYS A 294 8.73 -11.70 8.73
C LYS A 294 9.36 -10.33 8.61
N ARG A 295 8.63 -9.37 8.03
CA ARG A 295 9.07 -7.98 7.87
C ARG A 295 8.98 -7.28 9.22
N GLY A 296 10.12 -6.85 9.75
CA GLY A 296 10.18 -6.11 11.01
C GLY A 296 10.00 -4.60 10.81
N ASP A 297 10.08 -4.14 9.56
CA ASP A 297 9.91 -2.76 9.12
C ASP A 297 8.56 -2.50 8.42
N LEU A 298 7.71 -3.53 8.28
CA LEU A 298 6.38 -3.41 7.65
C LEU A 298 5.32 -4.15 8.45
N SER A 299 4.16 -3.52 8.61
CA SER A 299 3.00 -4.13 9.26
C SER A 299 1.69 -3.56 8.73
N MET A 300 0.57 -4.23 8.98
CA MET A 300 -0.76 -3.78 8.56
C MET A 300 -1.16 -2.45 9.21
N GLU A 301 -0.59 -2.09 10.35
CA GLU A 301 -0.80 -0.82 11.04
C GLU A 301 -0.39 0.37 10.15
N THR A 302 0.55 0.18 9.23
CA THR A 302 0.96 1.21 8.25
C THR A 302 -0.20 1.75 7.41
N ILE A 303 -1.24 0.94 7.14
CA ILE A 303 -2.35 1.35 6.25
C ILE A 303 -3.18 2.51 6.82
N SER A 304 -3.10 2.76 8.14
CA SER A 304 -3.88 3.78 8.83
C SER A 304 -3.04 4.65 9.78
N ASN A 305 -1.71 4.47 9.80
CA ASN A 305 -0.86 5.14 10.76
C ASN A 305 -0.61 6.61 10.40
N THR A 306 -0.84 7.52 11.35
CA THR A 306 -0.58 8.97 11.22
C THR A 306 0.64 9.46 12.02
N ASN A 307 1.36 8.55 12.69
CA ASN A 307 2.55 8.88 13.48
C ASN A 307 3.79 8.91 12.58
N ALA A 308 4.46 10.06 12.52
CA ALA A 308 5.70 10.24 11.75
C ALA A 308 6.85 9.38 12.30
N ASP A 309 6.85 9.07 13.60
CA ASP A 309 7.80 8.14 14.19
C ASP A 309 7.57 6.70 13.72
N PHE A 310 6.45 6.38 13.05
CA PHE A 310 6.21 5.05 12.50
C PHE A 310 6.87 4.87 11.13
N ASP A 311 6.61 5.78 10.20
CA ASP A 311 7.33 5.92 8.93
C ASP A 311 6.98 7.31 8.36
N VAL A 312 7.98 8.17 8.13
CA VAL A 312 7.73 9.53 7.63
C VAL A 312 7.15 9.58 6.22
N HIS A 313 7.46 8.59 5.37
CA HIS A 313 7.02 8.57 3.98
C HIS A 313 5.58 8.05 3.88
N MET A 314 5.29 6.94 4.56
CA MET A 314 3.97 6.30 4.52
C MET A 314 2.97 6.85 5.56
N ASN A 315 3.31 7.95 6.24
CA ASN A 315 2.43 8.60 7.22
C ASN A 315 1.16 9.14 6.55
N LYS A 316 -0.01 8.71 7.03
CA LYS A 316 -1.34 9.06 6.51
C LYS A 316 -1.78 10.52 6.76
N SER A 317 -1.13 11.24 7.68
CA SER A 317 -1.36 12.67 7.91
C SER A 317 -0.28 13.56 7.32
N ALA A 318 0.59 13.02 6.47
CA ALA A 318 1.66 13.75 5.80
C ALA A 318 1.77 13.26 4.34
N SER A 319 2.98 13.02 3.83
CA SER A 319 3.21 12.68 2.43
C SER A 319 2.44 11.46 1.91
N ASN A 320 2.08 10.50 2.78
CA ASN A 320 1.30 9.31 2.44
C ASN A 320 1.78 8.63 1.13
N VAL A 321 3.09 8.47 0.98
CA VAL A 321 3.72 7.85 -0.19
C VAL A 321 3.21 6.42 -0.36
N GLN A 322 2.63 6.10 -1.51
CA GLN A 322 2.21 4.72 -1.81
C GLN A 322 3.40 3.85 -2.22
N CYS A 323 3.29 2.53 -2.02
CA CYS A 323 4.39 1.60 -2.29
C CYS A 323 4.96 1.75 -3.72
N GLN A 324 4.10 1.85 -4.74
CA GLN A 324 4.49 1.93 -6.15
C GLN A 324 5.17 3.25 -6.55
N GLU A 325 5.10 4.29 -5.72
CA GLU A 325 5.80 5.55 -5.98
C GLU A 325 7.32 5.38 -5.80
N CYS A 326 7.73 4.59 -4.81
CA CYS A 326 9.11 4.15 -4.63
C CYS A 326 9.43 2.90 -5.46
N HIS A 327 8.54 1.90 -5.41
CA HIS A 327 8.67 0.63 -6.13
C HIS A 327 8.06 0.74 -7.53
N VAL A 328 8.64 1.61 -8.36
CA VAL A 328 8.11 1.92 -9.70
C VAL A 328 7.89 0.65 -10.53
N PHE A 329 6.66 0.48 -11.01
CA PHE A 329 6.29 -0.61 -11.91
C PHE A 329 6.47 -0.20 -13.37
N THR A 330 7.04 -1.08 -14.18
CA THR A 330 7.12 -0.93 -15.63
C THR A 330 6.84 -2.29 -16.25
N ASN A 331 5.83 -2.38 -17.12
CA ASN A 331 5.36 -3.65 -17.68
C ASN A 331 5.10 -4.71 -16.58
N HIS A 332 4.38 -4.31 -15.51
CA HIS A 332 4.09 -5.12 -14.31
C HIS A 332 5.30 -5.71 -13.56
N LYS A 333 6.53 -5.26 -13.86
CA LYS A 333 7.74 -5.60 -13.12
C LYS A 333 8.15 -4.46 -12.21
N THR A 334 8.70 -4.76 -11.04
CA THR A 334 9.15 -3.74 -10.08
C THR A 334 10.60 -3.93 -9.65
N ILE A 335 11.17 -2.90 -9.05
CA ILE A 335 12.49 -2.92 -8.42
C ILE A 335 12.33 -2.89 -6.89
N GLY A 336 13.40 -3.13 -6.13
CA GLY A 336 13.36 -3.10 -4.67
C GLY A 336 13.46 -4.48 -4.04
N ARG A 337 14.65 -5.05 -4.14
CA ARG A 337 15.07 -6.34 -3.59
C ARG A 337 15.96 -6.09 -2.36
N GLY A 338 15.69 -6.78 -1.26
CA GLY A 338 16.59 -6.87 -0.11
C GLY A 338 17.56 -8.06 -0.19
N SER A 339 18.52 -8.15 0.73
CA SER A 339 19.53 -9.23 0.76
C SER A 339 18.95 -10.65 0.93
N ASP A 340 17.76 -10.77 1.52
CA ASP A 340 17.06 -12.05 1.74
C ASP A 340 16.21 -12.49 0.54
N LEU A 341 15.98 -11.57 -0.40
CA LEU A 341 15.25 -11.84 -1.62
C LEU A 341 16.22 -12.37 -2.67
N ARG A 342 15.75 -13.22 -3.57
CA ARG A 342 16.60 -13.92 -4.54
C ARG A 342 16.52 -13.26 -5.92
N PRO A 343 15.39 -13.37 -6.63
CA PRO A 343 15.27 -12.83 -7.97
C PRO A 343 15.23 -11.30 -7.98
N THR A 344 15.75 -10.75 -9.07
CA THR A 344 15.55 -9.36 -9.49
C THR A 344 14.49 -9.36 -10.58
N ASP A 345 13.37 -8.69 -10.32
CA ASP A 345 12.19 -8.77 -11.19
C ASP A 345 12.38 -7.98 -12.49
N ASP A 346 13.01 -6.80 -12.41
CA ASP A 346 13.43 -5.99 -13.56
C ASP A 346 14.95 -5.86 -13.61
N VAL A 347 15.62 -6.83 -14.23
CA VAL A 347 17.08 -6.86 -14.37
C VAL A 347 17.62 -5.62 -15.11
N ALA A 348 16.84 -5.06 -16.04
CA ALA A 348 17.27 -3.90 -16.82
C ALA A 348 17.34 -2.63 -15.98
N ARG A 349 16.41 -2.44 -15.04
CA ARG A 349 16.42 -1.32 -14.09
C ARG A 349 17.23 -1.59 -12.81
N GLY A 350 17.56 -2.86 -12.56
CA GLY A 350 18.34 -3.29 -11.42
C GLY A 350 17.49 -3.56 -10.17
N SER A 351 18.16 -3.85 -9.06
CA SER A 351 17.51 -4.45 -7.89
C SER A 351 17.10 -3.48 -6.78
N GLU A 352 17.61 -2.25 -6.72
CA GLU A 352 17.46 -1.39 -5.53
C GLU A 352 16.62 -0.13 -5.78
N VAL A 353 15.74 0.19 -4.82
CA VAL A 353 15.15 1.53 -4.67
C VAL A 353 16.14 2.41 -3.90
N LYS A 354 16.47 3.57 -4.45
CA LYS A 354 17.51 4.45 -3.90
C LYS A 354 16.88 5.69 -3.25
N CYS A 355 17.30 6.05 -2.04
CA CYS A 355 16.81 7.24 -1.34
C CYS A 355 17.01 8.53 -2.17
N TYR A 356 18.15 8.64 -2.86
CA TYR A 356 18.47 9.79 -3.70
C TYR A 356 17.74 9.81 -5.06
N THR A 357 16.75 8.94 -5.26
CA THR A 357 15.79 9.09 -6.36
C THR A 357 14.96 10.37 -6.15
N CYS A 358 14.58 10.65 -4.91
CA CYS A 358 13.86 11.88 -4.52
C CYS A 358 14.77 12.85 -3.75
N HIS A 359 15.74 12.34 -2.98
CA HIS A 359 16.69 13.15 -2.21
C HIS A 359 17.97 13.44 -3.01
N THR A 360 17.85 14.19 -4.10
CA THR A 360 19.00 14.48 -4.98
C THR A 360 20.09 15.26 -4.23
N GLY A 361 21.35 14.89 -4.42
CA GLY A 361 22.51 15.50 -3.77
C GLY A 361 22.93 14.82 -2.46
N PHE A 362 22.15 13.89 -1.93
CA PHE A 362 22.48 13.10 -0.73
C PHE A 362 23.32 11.86 -1.04
N GLU A 363 23.54 11.54 -2.32
CA GLU A 363 24.45 10.50 -2.79
C GLU A 363 25.94 10.90 -2.70
N ALA A 364 26.21 12.19 -2.49
CA ALA A 364 27.54 12.78 -2.43
C ALA A 364 27.65 13.76 -1.24
N GLN A 365 28.87 14.23 -0.97
CA GLN A 365 29.09 15.22 0.08
C GLN A 365 28.34 16.53 -0.20
N GLY A 366 27.51 16.97 0.75
CA GLY A 366 26.91 18.31 0.79
C GLY A 366 25.38 18.34 0.91
N GLY A 367 24.71 17.19 0.81
CA GLY A 367 23.24 17.09 0.95
C GLY A 367 22.74 17.50 2.33
N HIS A 368 23.55 17.33 3.39
CA HIS A 368 23.15 17.60 4.77
C HIS A 368 23.44 19.03 5.24
N ALA A 369 23.87 19.94 4.36
CA ALA A 369 24.23 21.31 4.74
C ALA A 369 23.07 22.06 5.43
N ALA A 370 21.82 21.82 5.01
CA ALA A 370 20.62 22.40 5.61
C ALA A 370 20.27 21.82 6.99
N ALA A 371 20.80 20.65 7.34
CA ALA A 371 20.53 19.96 8.61
C ALA A 371 21.31 20.56 9.81
N GLY A 372 22.09 21.62 9.59
CA GLY A 372 22.79 22.40 10.60
C GLY A 372 24.24 21.95 10.86
N ALA A 373 25.01 22.81 11.55
CA ALA A 373 26.47 22.69 11.70
C ALA A 373 26.98 21.42 12.41
N ASN A 374 26.11 20.66 13.09
CA ASN A 374 26.47 19.38 13.73
C ASN A 374 26.15 18.15 12.86
N ARG A 375 25.58 18.34 11.65
CA ARG A 375 25.19 17.26 10.74
C ARG A 375 25.95 17.29 9.41
N THR A 376 26.87 18.23 9.20
CA THR A 376 27.77 18.24 8.03
C THR A 376 28.72 17.03 8.02
N ASP A 377 29.03 16.43 9.18
CA ASP A 377 29.82 15.20 9.25
C ASP A 377 29.08 14.01 8.60
N ALA A 378 27.74 14.04 8.51
CA ALA A 378 26.97 12.99 7.85
C ALA A 378 27.32 12.88 6.35
N ASP A 379 27.69 14.01 5.73
CA ASP A 379 28.14 14.04 4.33
C ASP A 379 29.42 13.21 4.10
N ASP A 380 30.29 13.07 5.10
CA ASP A 380 31.47 12.20 5.00
C ASP A 380 31.12 10.71 5.17
N HIS A 381 30.00 10.42 5.84
CA HIS A 381 29.54 9.05 6.08
C HIS A 381 28.86 8.43 4.87
N VAL A 382 28.19 9.21 4.01
CA VAL A 382 27.39 8.66 2.90
C VAL A 382 28.20 7.80 1.92
N LEU A 383 29.53 7.93 1.91
CA LEU A 383 30.42 7.09 1.12
C LEU A 383 30.49 5.63 1.61
N HIS A 384 30.34 5.40 2.92
CA HIS A 384 30.52 4.09 3.55
C HIS A 384 29.33 3.64 4.41
N VAL A 385 28.34 4.51 4.65
CA VAL A 385 27.14 4.25 5.46
C VAL A 385 25.92 4.51 4.58
N ALA A 386 24.99 3.56 4.54
CA ALA A 386 23.74 3.72 3.81
C ALA A 386 22.81 4.68 4.57
N CYS A 387 21.96 5.42 3.84
CA CYS A 387 21.00 6.33 4.45
C CYS A 387 20.14 5.60 5.50
N GLN A 388 19.69 4.40 5.17
CA GLN A 388 18.89 3.55 6.06
C GLN A 388 19.60 3.32 7.40
N SER A 389 20.93 3.22 7.44
CA SER A 389 21.64 2.97 8.71
C SER A 389 21.51 4.09 9.73
N CYS A 390 21.32 5.32 9.27
CA CYS A 390 21.11 6.47 10.15
C CYS A 390 19.62 6.80 10.33
N HIS A 391 18.81 6.50 9.32
CA HIS A 391 17.41 6.93 9.25
C HIS A 391 16.39 5.83 9.62
N VAL A 392 16.82 4.57 9.73
CA VAL A 392 16.07 3.46 10.33
C VAL A 392 16.81 3.06 11.60
N ASP A 393 16.61 3.84 12.66
CA ASP A 393 17.27 3.67 13.96
C ASP A 393 16.58 2.63 14.85
N GLU A 394 15.29 2.43 14.64
CA GLU A 394 14.46 1.42 15.30
C GLU A 394 13.58 0.67 14.28
N PHE A 395 13.52 -0.66 14.43
CA PHE A 395 12.55 -1.50 13.74
C PHE A 395 11.68 -2.27 14.74
N ALA A 396 10.73 -3.05 14.24
CA ALA A 396 9.76 -3.76 15.05
C ALA A 396 8.87 -2.83 15.89
N LYS A 397 8.50 -1.67 15.31
CA LYS A 397 7.50 -0.74 15.86
C LYS A 397 6.16 -1.45 16.11
N VAL A 398 5.92 -2.53 15.38
CA VAL A 398 5.03 -3.63 15.76
C VAL A 398 5.87 -4.86 16.03
N ALA A 399 5.60 -5.56 17.14
CA ALA A 399 6.41 -6.70 17.58
C ALA A 399 6.59 -7.73 16.45
N THR A 400 7.84 -8.13 16.21
CA THR A 400 8.24 -9.00 15.11
C THR A 400 8.92 -10.26 15.62
N GLU A 401 8.87 -11.35 14.83
CA GLU A 401 9.52 -12.61 15.19
C GLU A 401 11.04 -12.49 15.15
N MET A 402 11.69 -12.86 16.26
CA MET A 402 13.15 -12.86 16.44
C MET A 402 13.71 -14.28 16.61
N HIS A 403 12.89 -15.21 17.09
CA HIS A 403 13.20 -16.64 17.11
C HIS A 403 11.95 -17.46 16.79
N ARG A 404 12.16 -18.61 16.13
CA ARG A 404 11.10 -19.61 15.88
C ARG A 404 11.62 -21.00 16.18
N ASP A 405 10.85 -21.77 16.91
CA ASP A 405 11.17 -23.14 17.25
C ASP A 405 10.10 -24.09 16.71
N TRP A 406 10.46 -24.85 15.67
CA TRP A 406 9.56 -25.82 15.03
C TRP A 406 9.36 -27.11 15.85
N ARG A 407 10.09 -27.30 16.95
CA ARG A 407 9.96 -28.49 17.82
C ARG A 407 8.68 -28.45 18.66
N PHE A 408 8.20 -27.25 18.98
CA PHE A 408 7.11 -27.06 19.94
C PHE A 408 5.94 -26.33 19.28
N HIS A 409 4.78 -26.96 19.37
CA HIS A 409 3.50 -26.37 19.00
C HIS A 409 3.02 -25.39 20.08
N HIS A 410 2.40 -24.28 19.67
CA HIS A 410 1.51 -23.50 20.53
C HIS A 410 0.23 -23.10 19.76
N ASP A 411 -0.90 -23.14 20.45
CA ASP A 411 -2.21 -22.72 19.93
C ASP A 411 -2.59 -21.28 20.34
N GLY A 412 -1.66 -20.56 21.01
CA GLY A 412 -1.92 -19.25 21.62
C GLY A 412 -2.08 -19.30 23.14
N THR A 413 -2.03 -20.49 23.76
CA THR A 413 -1.80 -20.67 25.20
C THR A 413 -0.35 -21.13 25.47
N PRO A 414 0.17 -21.12 26.73
CA PRO A 414 1.46 -21.72 27.02
C PRO A 414 1.46 -23.18 26.57
N ALA A 415 2.51 -23.63 25.86
CA ALA A 415 2.62 -24.96 25.26
C ALA A 415 2.06 -26.07 26.17
N ASP A 416 0.82 -26.51 25.89
CA ASP A 416 0.06 -27.43 26.73
C ASP A 416 0.12 -28.88 26.24
N GLY A 417 0.81 -29.10 25.11
CA GLY A 417 1.03 -30.42 24.53
C GLY A 417 -0.21 -31.01 23.83
N VAL A 418 -1.22 -30.19 23.51
CA VAL A 418 -2.40 -30.64 22.75
C VAL A 418 -2.14 -30.51 21.24
N SER A 419 -2.47 -31.56 20.48
CA SER A 419 -2.37 -31.59 19.01
C SER A 419 -3.59 -30.96 18.34
N GLY A 420 -3.35 -30.18 17.28
CA GLY A 420 -4.33 -29.44 16.49
C GLY A 420 -3.63 -28.45 15.53
N PRO A 421 -4.35 -27.85 14.56
CA PRO A 421 -3.78 -26.80 13.70
C PRO A 421 -3.29 -25.63 14.56
N GLY A 422 -2.03 -25.24 14.41
CA GLY A 422 -1.41 -24.21 15.25
C GLY A 422 -0.06 -23.75 14.72
N HIS A 423 0.52 -22.74 15.37
CA HIS A 423 1.81 -22.20 14.94
C HIS A 423 2.96 -22.80 15.78
N PRO A 424 4.17 -22.90 15.22
CA PRO A 424 5.35 -23.24 16.00
C PRO A 424 5.65 -22.13 17.01
N HIS A 425 6.31 -22.46 18.12
CA HIS A 425 6.68 -21.47 19.13
C HIS A 425 7.49 -20.33 18.52
N VAL A 426 7.10 -19.09 18.84
CA VAL A 426 7.78 -17.88 18.37
C VAL A 426 8.09 -16.95 19.53
N GLU A 427 9.27 -16.36 19.48
CA GLU A 427 9.65 -15.23 20.32
C GLU A 427 9.51 -13.96 19.49
N LYS A 428 8.63 -13.07 19.93
CA LYS A 428 8.46 -11.75 19.32
C LYS A 428 8.99 -10.66 20.23
N ALA A 429 9.62 -9.65 19.65
CA ALA A 429 10.06 -8.46 20.36
C ALA A 429 9.75 -7.19 19.54
N ALA A 430 9.66 -6.06 20.22
CA ALA A 430 9.34 -4.75 19.64
C ALA A 430 10.45 -3.74 19.95
N ASN A 431 10.46 -2.64 19.21
CA ASN A 431 11.34 -1.48 19.43
C ASN A 431 12.82 -1.88 19.48
N LEU A 432 13.27 -2.55 18.42
CA LEU A 432 14.57 -3.19 18.32
C LEU A 432 15.53 -2.32 17.52
N GLN A 433 16.80 -2.33 17.94
CA GLN A 433 17.88 -1.71 17.17
C GLN A 433 18.36 -2.66 16.06
N PRO A 434 18.59 -2.15 14.83
CA PRO A 434 19.14 -2.95 13.75
C PRO A 434 20.52 -3.53 14.04
N GLU A 435 20.80 -4.68 13.43
CA GLU A 435 22.16 -5.19 13.29
C GLU A 435 22.80 -4.58 12.05
N PHE A 436 24.01 -4.01 12.19
CA PHE A 436 24.69 -3.35 11.08
C PHE A 436 25.71 -4.28 10.42
N LYS A 437 25.63 -4.43 9.10
CA LYS A 437 26.58 -5.22 8.30
C LYS A 437 27.00 -4.47 7.06
N PHE A 438 28.25 -4.67 6.65
CA PHE A 438 28.69 -4.23 5.33
C PHE A 438 27.98 -5.05 4.26
N TRP A 439 27.45 -4.36 3.27
CA TRP A 439 26.74 -4.98 2.16
C TRP A 439 27.12 -4.31 0.85
N ASN A 440 27.61 -5.11 -0.10
CA ASN A 440 27.96 -4.73 -1.46
C ASN A 440 26.83 -5.04 -2.47
N ARG A 441 25.61 -5.25 -1.97
CA ARG A 441 24.38 -5.64 -2.70
C ARG A 441 24.28 -7.12 -3.07
N THR A 442 25.36 -7.88 -2.91
CA THR A 442 25.33 -9.32 -3.15
C THR A 442 24.98 -10.10 -1.88
N SER A 443 24.41 -11.28 -2.04
CA SER A 443 24.05 -12.15 -0.92
C SER A 443 24.40 -13.60 -1.21
N ASP A 444 24.66 -14.35 -0.14
CA ASP A 444 24.65 -15.80 -0.16
C ASP A 444 23.37 -16.27 0.52
N ASN A 445 22.55 -17.05 -0.19
CA ASN A 445 21.29 -17.56 0.35
C ASN A 445 21.24 -19.08 0.14
N TYR A 446 20.98 -19.83 1.22
CA TYR A 446 20.88 -21.27 1.17
C TYR A 446 19.81 -21.73 0.19
N LEU A 447 20.11 -22.79 -0.57
CA LEU A 447 19.19 -23.45 -1.49
C LEU A 447 18.98 -24.91 -1.09
N MET A 448 17.74 -25.39 -1.22
CA MET A 448 17.42 -26.81 -1.05
C MET A 448 18.25 -27.63 -2.05
N GLY A 449 18.82 -28.73 -1.56
CA GLY A 449 19.83 -29.56 -2.21
C GLY A 449 21.27 -29.29 -1.74
N ASP A 450 21.55 -28.13 -1.13
CA ASP A 450 22.90 -27.81 -0.66
C ASP A 450 23.23 -28.55 0.65
N ALA A 451 24.51 -28.86 0.87
CA ALA A 451 24.98 -29.25 2.20
C ALA A 451 25.14 -27.99 3.07
N ALA A 452 24.39 -27.90 4.16
CA ALA A 452 24.45 -26.76 5.07
C ALA A 452 25.82 -26.68 5.76
N VAL A 453 26.39 -25.47 5.77
CA VAL A 453 27.70 -25.18 6.35
C VAL A 453 27.52 -24.29 7.56
N ILE A 454 28.08 -24.68 8.70
CA ILE A 454 28.05 -23.87 9.92
C ILE A 454 28.88 -22.59 9.75
N ASP A 455 28.33 -21.46 10.18
CA ASP A 455 29.06 -20.21 10.34
C ASP A 455 29.88 -20.28 11.64
N PRO A 456 31.22 -20.29 11.58
CA PRO A 456 32.06 -20.42 12.77
C PRO A 456 31.94 -19.21 13.72
N ALA A 457 31.45 -18.06 13.25
CA ALA A 457 31.29 -16.88 14.09
C ALA A 457 30.06 -16.96 14.98
N THR A 458 28.95 -17.51 14.46
CA THR A 458 27.68 -17.62 15.20
C THR A 458 27.45 -19.01 15.79
N GLY A 459 28.08 -20.04 15.21
CA GLY A 459 27.79 -21.44 15.52
C GLY A 459 26.46 -21.94 14.93
N PHE A 460 25.87 -21.19 14.00
CA PHE A 460 24.56 -21.48 13.38
C PHE A 460 24.69 -21.72 11.88
N TYR A 461 23.61 -22.18 11.26
CA TYR A 461 23.55 -22.46 9.82
C TYR A 461 22.88 -21.28 9.07
N PRO A 462 23.63 -20.54 8.23
CA PRO A 462 23.10 -19.38 7.50
C PRO A 462 22.04 -19.77 6.48
N THR A 463 20.91 -19.06 6.47
CA THR A 463 19.94 -19.11 5.35
C THR A 463 19.98 -17.87 4.45
N SER A 464 20.44 -16.75 4.98
CA SER A 464 20.65 -15.50 4.24
C SER A 464 21.82 -14.73 4.84
N ARG A 465 22.78 -14.33 4.00
CA ARG A 465 23.95 -13.54 4.37
C ARG A 465 24.17 -12.40 3.39
N PRO A 466 24.10 -11.12 3.84
CA PRO A 466 24.65 -10.03 3.06
C PRO A 466 26.17 -10.20 2.96
N LEU A 467 26.72 -9.96 1.78
CA LEU A 467 28.16 -10.00 1.52
C LEU A 467 28.71 -8.60 1.31
N GLY A 468 30.01 -8.44 1.58
CA GLY A 468 30.73 -7.18 1.45
C GLY A 468 31.52 -6.85 2.70
N ASP A 469 32.44 -5.90 2.57
CA ASP A 469 33.26 -5.37 3.65
C ASP A 469 33.44 -3.85 3.51
N LEU A 470 34.36 -3.29 4.29
CA LEU A 470 34.66 -1.86 4.30
C LEU A 470 35.13 -1.32 2.93
N ASN A 471 35.71 -2.17 2.08
CA ASN A 471 36.32 -1.78 0.81
C ASN A 471 35.35 -1.82 -0.37
N ASP A 472 34.32 -2.66 -0.32
CA ASP A 472 33.40 -2.89 -1.44
C ASP A 472 31.92 -2.75 -1.09
N GLY A 473 31.58 -2.51 0.18
CA GLY A 473 30.22 -2.34 0.66
C GLY A 473 29.99 -1.05 1.45
N LYS A 474 28.73 -0.77 1.74
CA LYS A 474 28.34 0.22 2.76
C LYS A 474 27.75 -0.50 3.97
N LEU A 475 27.80 0.15 5.13
CA LEU A 475 27.08 -0.30 6.31
C LEU A 475 25.58 -0.13 6.08
N TYR A 476 24.80 -1.20 6.20
CA TYR A 476 23.33 -1.23 6.10
C TYR A 476 22.70 -1.82 7.37
N PRO A 477 21.46 -1.44 7.71
CA PRO A 477 20.72 -2.01 8.84
C PRO A 477 20.00 -3.30 8.43
N PHE A 478 20.06 -4.31 9.29
CA PHE A 478 19.41 -5.59 9.10
C PHE A 478 18.65 -6.02 10.35
N LYS A 479 17.50 -6.67 10.13
CA LYS A 479 16.91 -7.57 11.11
C LYS A 479 17.70 -8.87 11.10
N TYR A 480 18.18 -9.28 12.27
CA TYR A 480 18.76 -10.59 12.50
C TYR A 480 17.76 -11.48 13.24
N LYS A 481 17.59 -12.72 12.79
CA LYS A 481 16.62 -13.66 13.38
C LYS A 481 17.13 -15.08 13.29
N THR A 482 16.81 -15.89 14.29
CA THR A 482 17.20 -17.30 14.37
C THR A 482 15.99 -18.24 14.27
N ALA A 483 16.21 -19.51 13.94
CA ALA A 483 15.18 -20.55 14.01
C ALA A 483 15.77 -21.94 14.26
N ASP A 484 15.09 -22.74 15.06
CA ASP A 484 15.37 -24.16 15.17
C ASP A 484 14.55 -24.93 14.14
N GLN A 485 15.24 -25.52 13.16
CA GLN A 485 14.64 -26.26 12.06
C GLN A 485 15.38 -27.59 11.82
N PRO A 486 14.71 -28.60 11.25
CA PRO A 486 15.32 -29.90 11.04
C PRO A 486 16.34 -29.88 9.89
N MET A 487 17.31 -30.77 9.96
CA MET A 487 18.33 -31.01 8.94
C MET A 487 18.57 -32.52 8.81
N VAL A 488 18.71 -33.02 7.58
CA VAL A 488 19.03 -34.41 7.32
C VAL A 488 20.46 -34.69 7.81
N SER A 489 20.60 -35.66 8.73
CA SER A 489 21.87 -35.91 9.44
C SER A 489 22.98 -36.40 8.51
N GLY A 490 22.64 -37.18 7.48
CA GLY A 490 23.59 -37.77 6.54
C GLY A 490 24.08 -36.79 5.48
N SER A 491 23.16 -36.19 4.72
CA SER A 491 23.48 -35.24 3.64
C SER A 491 23.84 -33.84 4.13
N LYS A 492 23.46 -33.49 5.36
CA LYS A 492 23.52 -32.14 5.91
C LYS A 492 22.64 -31.13 5.18
N GLU A 493 21.63 -31.59 4.45
CA GLU A 493 20.65 -30.70 3.83
C GLU A 493 19.61 -30.25 4.88
N LEU A 494 19.32 -28.95 4.96
CA LEU A 494 18.17 -28.44 5.71
C LEU A 494 16.90 -29.13 5.22
N LEU A 495 16.05 -29.58 6.14
CA LEU A 495 14.86 -30.37 5.83
C LEU A 495 13.65 -29.45 5.65
N MET A 496 12.98 -29.61 4.51
CA MET A 496 11.76 -28.87 4.15
C MET A 496 10.58 -29.47 4.90
N LEU A 497 10.43 -29.10 6.17
CA LEU A 497 9.30 -29.52 7.00
C LEU A 497 7.99 -29.11 6.32
N ASP A 498 7.06 -30.05 6.20
CA ASP A 498 5.75 -29.81 5.57
C ASP A 498 4.89 -28.94 6.49
N THR A 499 4.91 -27.63 6.23
CA THR A 499 4.20 -26.64 7.03
C THR A 499 2.68 -26.75 6.86
N LEU A 500 2.19 -27.32 5.76
CA LEU A 500 0.77 -27.63 5.60
C LEU A 500 0.33 -28.70 6.59
N VAL A 501 1.10 -29.78 6.73
CA VAL A 501 0.85 -30.81 7.75
C VAL A 501 0.95 -30.20 9.15
N TYR A 502 2.04 -29.48 9.43
CA TYR A 502 2.24 -28.88 10.76
C TYR A 502 1.17 -27.84 11.11
N ILE A 503 1.08 -26.74 10.35
CA ILE A 503 0.25 -25.59 10.70
C ILE A 503 -1.21 -25.85 10.36
N GLY A 504 -1.47 -26.46 9.21
CA GLY A 504 -2.83 -26.58 8.67
C GLY A 504 -3.60 -27.79 9.15
N GLN A 505 -2.95 -28.80 9.74
CA GLN A 505 -3.57 -30.10 9.97
C GLN A 505 -3.32 -30.65 11.39
N THR A 506 -2.07 -30.79 11.83
CA THR A 506 -1.75 -31.69 12.96
C THR A 506 -1.07 -31.02 14.15
N GLY A 507 -0.25 -30.00 13.91
CA GLY A 507 0.65 -29.43 14.92
C GLY A 507 1.81 -30.34 15.32
N ASP A 508 1.99 -31.48 14.64
CA ASP A 508 3.00 -32.49 14.97
C ASP A 508 4.26 -32.34 14.10
N ALA A 509 5.40 -32.04 14.75
CA ALA A 509 6.69 -31.91 14.09
C ALA A 509 7.16 -33.20 13.42
N VAL A 510 6.88 -34.36 14.01
CA VAL A 510 7.31 -35.66 13.48
C VAL A 510 6.55 -35.97 12.20
N GLU A 511 5.22 -35.86 12.22
CA GLU A 511 4.41 -36.10 11.02
C GLU A 511 4.76 -35.11 9.89
N ALA A 512 5.00 -33.85 10.22
CA ALA A 512 5.43 -32.85 9.26
C ALA A 512 6.84 -33.11 8.70
N ILE A 513 7.76 -33.65 9.50
CA ILE A 513 9.09 -34.08 9.05
C ILE A 513 9.00 -35.29 8.13
N GLU A 514 8.19 -36.30 8.49
CA GLU A 514 8.00 -37.49 7.64
C GLU A 514 7.42 -37.12 6.27
N SER A 515 6.42 -36.23 6.25
CA SER A 515 5.86 -35.68 5.00
C SER A 515 6.89 -34.86 4.22
N GLY A 516 7.64 -33.99 4.91
CA GLY A 516 8.70 -33.18 4.31
C GLY A 516 9.81 -34.03 3.66
N LEU A 517 10.27 -35.09 4.35
CA LEU A 517 11.23 -36.06 3.81
C LEU A 517 10.70 -36.72 2.54
N ALA A 518 9.44 -37.18 2.55
CA ALA A 518 8.82 -37.78 1.39
C ALA A 518 8.76 -36.79 0.20
N ASN A 519 8.40 -35.53 0.47
CA ASN A 519 8.34 -34.48 -0.55
C ASN A 519 9.74 -34.19 -1.15
N MET A 520 10.79 -34.26 -0.33
CA MET A 520 12.19 -34.12 -0.75
C MET A 520 12.76 -35.39 -1.43
N GLY A 521 12.02 -36.50 -1.45
CA GLY A 521 12.46 -37.77 -2.04
C GLY A 521 13.32 -38.66 -1.13
N TYR A 522 13.37 -38.35 0.16
CA TYR A 522 14.00 -39.20 1.18
C TYR A 522 13.04 -40.28 1.70
N PRO A 523 13.56 -41.38 2.29
CA PRO A 523 12.75 -42.25 3.14
C PRO A 523 12.13 -41.46 4.30
N THR A 524 10.88 -41.74 4.66
CA THR A 524 10.20 -41.02 5.76
C THR A 524 10.87 -41.20 7.11
N ASN A 525 11.67 -42.27 7.26
CA ASN A 525 12.43 -42.57 8.47
C ASN A 525 13.92 -42.15 8.37
N GLU A 526 14.28 -41.31 7.40
CA GLU A 526 15.63 -40.77 7.29
C GLU A 526 16.04 -40.05 8.58
N ALA A 527 17.30 -40.26 9.00
CA ALA A 527 17.79 -39.66 10.23
C ALA A 527 17.93 -38.14 10.07
N TYR A 528 17.38 -37.38 11.02
CA TYR A 528 17.50 -35.93 11.06
C TYR A 528 18.06 -35.46 12.40
N GLU A 529 18.54 -34.22 12.44
CA GLU A 529 18.97 -33.50 13.62
C GLU A 529 18.35 -32.10 13.63
N TRP A 530 18.17 -31.54 14.82
CA TRP A 530 17.71 -30.16 14.98
C TRP A 530 18.90 -29.22 14.97
N VAL A 531 18.85 -28.20 14.13
CA VAL A 531 19.90 -27.18 14.04
C VAL A 531 19.30 -25.79 14.20
N THR A 532 20.11 -24.88 14.75
CA THR A 532 19.78 -23.47 14.75
C THR A 532 20.28 -22.84 13.45
N THR A 533 19.36 -22.23 12.72
CA THR A 533 19.64 -21.39 11.57
C THR A 533 19.52 -19.93 11.92
N ASP A 534 20.14 -19.08 11.13
CA ASP A 534 20.08 -17.64 11.28
C ASP A 534 20.01 -16.92 9.93
N THR A 535 19.43 -15.73 9.94
CA THR A 535 19.09 -15.01 8.71
C THR A 535 19.20 -13.51 8.95
N TYR A 536 19.77 -12.82 7.96
CA TYR A 536 19.75 -11.37 7.88
C TYR A 536 18.76 -10.91 6.82
N GLN A 537 17.96 -9.92 7.18
CA GLN A 537 16.96 -9.32 6.32
C GLN A 537 17.14 -7.80 6.33
N LEU A 538 17.30 -7.21 5.15
CA LEU A 538 17.49 -5.77 5.00
C LEU A 538 16.28 -5.00 5.55
N LEU A 539 16.54 -3.90 6.24
CA LEU A 539 15.53 -2.94 6.69
C LEU A 539 15.57 -1.71 5.78
N ASN A 540 14.43 -1.36 5.18
CA ASN A 540 14.32 -0.20 4.27
C ASN A 540 13.19 0.75 4.62
N HIS A 541 12.22 0.29 5.40
CA HIS A 541 11.06 1.08 5.81
C HIS A 541 11.15 1.39 7.31
N GLY A 542 10.18 2.13 7.81
CA GLY A 542 10.16 2.61 9.18
C GLY A 542 11.10 3.79 9.40
N VAL A 543 11.30 4.62 8.37
CA VAL A 543 12.20 5.78 8.45
C VAL A 543 11.67 6.77 9.50
N ALA A 544 12.53 7.15 10.44
CA ALA A 544 12.23 8.10 11.50
C ALA A 544 12.43 9.58 11.07
N PRO A 545 11.78 10.54 11.74
CA PRO A 545 11.90 11.99 11.46
C PRO A 545 13.30 12.61 11.52
#